data_AF-A0A133UIE2-F1
#
_entry.id   AF-A0A133UIE2-F1
#
_cell.length_a   1.000
_cell.length_b   1.000
_cell.length_c   1.000
_cell.angle_alpha   90.00
_cell.angle_beta   90.00
_cell.angle_gamma   90.00
#
_symmetry.space_group_name_H-M   'P 1'
#
loop_
_entity.id
_entity.type
_entity.pdbx_description
1 polymer ?
#
loop_
_entity_poly.entity_id
_entity_poly.type
_entity_poly.pdbx_seq_one_letter_code
_entity_poly.pdbx_strand_id
1 'polypeptide(L)'
;MEGKGASPCGRVLNCIGAPQGEKAVKGYTLPEYIENAPEKCRRNFLKVYLSNRSVFGRGERGFRISLERRGEFKALAKQFLTKINELVEDVTGADGMVYTGGDQAGLYFRFREAKKVFEAIDLRYNEEKGEIVEEKF
;
A
#
# COMPACT_ATOMS: atom_id res chain seq x y z
N MET A 1 24.57 7.97 14.50
CA MET A 1 23.55 8.96 14.08
C MET A 1 23.49 8.96 12.56
N GLU A 2 22.70 8.08 11.98
CA GLU A 2 22.54 7.96 10.53
C GLU A 2 21.72 9.14 9.99
N GLY A 3 22.27 9.89 9.04
CA GLY A 3 21.61 11.06 8.42
C GLY A 3 22.42 12.37 8.46
N LYS A 4 23.54 12.45 9.19
CA LYS A 4 24.47 13.59 9.08
C LYS A 4 25.17 13.54 7.71
N GLY A 5 24.75 14.40 6.78
CA GLY A 5 25.33 14.54 5.44
C GLY A 5 24.40 14.23 4.26
N ALA A 6 23.21 13.66 4.51
CA ALA A 6 22.22 13.45 3.46
C ALA A 6 21.53 14.77 3.06
N SER A 7 21.12 14.87 1.80
CA SER A 7 20.31 15.99 1.33
C SER A 7 19.05 16.14 2.20
N PRO A 8 18.45 17.35 2.30
CA PRO A 8 17.20 17.53 3.03
C PRO A 8 16.13 16.50 2.66
N CYS A 9 16.00 16.17 1.38
CA CYS A 9 15.13 15.10 0.89
C CYS A 9 15.55 13.71 1.43
N GLY A 10 16.84 13.37 1.37
CA GLY A 10 17.34 12.10 1.93
C GLY A 10 17.07 11.93 3.43
N ARG A 11 17.14 13.02 4.21
CA ARG A 11 16.79 13.01 5.64
C ARG A 11 15.28 12.87 5.85
N VAL A 12 14.47 13.59 5.08
CA VAL A 12 13.00 13.43 5.12
C VAL A 12 12.60 12.00 4.78
N LEU A 13 13.16 11.44 3.70
CA LEU A 13 12.94 10.05 3.28
C LEU A 13 13.33 9.06 4.39
N ASN A 14 14.45 9.30 5.08
CA ASN A 14 14.84 8.48 6.23
C ASN A 14 13.81 8.56 7.37
N CYS A 15 13.38 9.77 7.74
CA CYS A 15 12.42 9.98 8.82
C CYS A 15 11.05 9.34 8.53
N ILE A 16 10.64 9.26 7.26
CA ILE A 16 9.39 8.60 6.88
C ILE A 16 9.55 7.07 6.69
N GLY A 17 10.70 6.50 7.05
CA GLY A 17 10.96 5.07 6.95
C GLY A 17 11.12 4.58 5.51
N ALA A 18 11.49 5.46 4.56
CA ALA A 18 11.74 5.05 3.19
C ALA A 18 12.93 4.06 3.16
N PRO A 19 12.80 2.91 2.47
CA PRO A 19 13.86 1.92 2.43
C PRO A 19 15.17 2.53 1.87
N GLN A 20 16.26 2.40 2.64
CA GLN A 20 17.61 2.77 2.22
C GLN A 20 18.45 1.51 1.94
N GLY A 21 19.17 1.48 0.81
CA GLY A 21 20.07 0.39 0.42
C GLY A 21 19.66 -0.34 -0.87
N GLU A 22 20.43 -1.37 -1.24
CA GLU A 22 20.10 -2.25 -2.38
C GLU A 22 18.69 -2.83 -2.20
N LYS A 23 17.88 -2.75 -3.26
CA LYS A 23 16.44 -3.00 -3.33
C LYS A 23 15.94 -4.39 -2.85
N ALA A 24 16.79 -5.25 -2.28
CA ALA A 24 16.49 -6.67 -2.10
C ALA A 24 16.49 -7.20 -0.65
N VAL A 25 17.08 -6.53 0.34
CA VAL A 25 17.32 -7.16 1.66
C VAL A 25 16.71 -6.39 2.85
N LYS A 26 15.54 -5.78 2.67
CA LYS A 26 14.77 -5.21 3.78
C LYS A 26 13.31 -5.63 3.70
N GLY A 27 12.78 -6.08 4.84
CA GLY A 27 11.36 -6.35 5.02
C GLY A 27 10.54 -5.08 4.82
N TYR A 28 9.30 -5.23 4.37
CA TYR A 28 8.36 -4.12 4.39
C TYR A 28 7.84 -3.95 5.81
N THR A 29 7.88 -2.73 6.32
CA THR A 29 7.31 -2.37 7.62
C THR A 29 6.44 -1.14 7.42
N LEU A 30 5.30 -1.13 8.11
CA LEU A 30 4.52 0.10 8.22
C LEU A 30 5.36 1.09 9.04
N PRO A 31 5.54 2.35 8.59
CA PRO A 31 6.29 3.32 9.38
C PRO A 31 5.64 3.53 10.75
N GLU A 32 6.43 3.48 11.82
CA GLU A 32 5.92 3.54 13.21
C GLU A 32 5.09 4.80 13.49
N TYR A 33 5.45 5.93 12.85
CA TYR A 33 4.71 7.18 13.02
C TYR A 33 3.24 7.08 12.55
N ILE A 34 2.91 6.15 11.66
CA ILE A 34 1.55 5.95 11.14
C ILE A 34 0.64 5.32 12.19
N GLU A 35 1.16 4.45 13.07
CA GLU A 35 0.34 3.71 14.04
C GLU A 35 -0.38 4.66 15.01
N ASN A 36 0.27 5.76 15.40
CA ASN A 36 -0.28 6.77 16.32
C ASN A 36 -0.59 8.12 15.63
N ALA A 37 -0.52 8.19 14.30
CA ALA A 37 -0.75 9.44 13.59
C ALA A 37 -2.23 9.86 13.65
N PRO A 38 -2.53 11.17 13.63
CA PRO A 38 -3.89 11.65 13.43
C PRO A 38 -4.53 11.03 12.19
N GLU A 39 -5.84 10.79 12.23
CA GLU A 39 -6.59 10.14 11.15
C GLU A 39 -6.32 10.77 9.77
N LYS A 40 -6.24 12.10 9.69
CA LYS A 40 -5.91 12.82 8.45
C LYS A 40 -4.56 12.39 7.85
N CYS A 41 -3.54 12.17 8.67
CA CYS A 41 -2.23 11.72 8.24
C CYS A 41 -2.27 10.25 7.75
N ARG A 42 -3.03 9.39 8.44
CA ARG A 42 -3.25 7.99 8.06
C ARG A 42 -4.00 7.87 6.73
N ARG A 43 -5.06 8.67 6.55
CA ARG A 43 -5.77 8.84 5.26
C ARG A 43 -4.83 9.27 4.13
N ASN A 44 -4.00 10.29 4.37
CA ASN A 44 -3.05 10.77 3.36
C ASN A 44 -2.01 9.71 2.98
N PHE A 45 -1.49 8.97 3.96
CA PHE A 45 -0.59 7.86 3.72
C PHE A 45 -1.26 6.80 2.84
N LEU A 46 -2.47 6.35 3.20
CA LEU A 46 -3.22 5.37 2.42
C LEU A 46 -3.53 5.89 1.01
N LYS A 47 -3.92 7.16 0.86
CA LYS A 47 -4.14 7.77 -0.47
C LYS A 47 -2.91 7.59 -1.36
N VAL A 48 -1.75 8.02 -0.89
CA VAL A 48 -0.50 7.92 -1.66
C VAL A 48 -0.11 6.46 -1.89
N TYR A 49 -0.18 5.62 -0.86
CA TYR A 49 0.23 4.22 -0.93
C TYR A 49 -0.63 3.43 -1.91
N LEU A 50 -1.96 3.50 -1.76
CA LEU A 50 -2.92 2.82 -2.62
C LEU A 50 -2.81 3.35 -4.05
N SER A 51 -2.80 4.66 -4.27
CA SER A 51 -2.63 5.23 -5.61
C SER A 51 -1.37 4.75 -6.36
N ASN A 52 -0.32 4.32 -5.66
CA ASN A 52 0.89 3.83 -6.30
C ASN A 52 0.94 2.29 -6.42
N ARG A 53 0.13 1.56 -5.66
CA ARG A 53 0.28 0.11 -5.48
C ARG A 53 -0.95 -0.71 -5.84
N SER A 54 -2.13 -0.10 -5.88
CA SER A 54 -3.36 -0.81 -6.24
C SER A 54 -3.44 -1.00 -7.76
N VAL A 55 -3.76 -2.23 -8.14
CA VAL A 55 -4.16 -2.62 -9.50
C VAL A 55 -5.65 -2.89 -9.46
N PHE A 56 -6.41 -2.15 -10.25
CA PHE A 56 -7.87 -2.21 -10.29
C PHE A 56 -8.28 -3.30 -11.26
N GLY A 57 -9.27 -4.10 -10.87
CA GLY A 57 -9.92 -5.00 -11.80
C GLY A 57 -11.00 -4.25 -12.57
N ARG A 58 -11.18 -4.55 -13.87
CA ARG A 58 -12.29 -4.00 -14.65
C ARG A 58 -13.66 -4.28 -14.01
N GLY A 59 -14.56 -3.31 -14.08
CA GLY A 59 -15.95 -3.44 -13.63
C GLY A 59 -16.05 -3.70 -12.12
N GLU A 60 -17.04 -4.49 -11.70
CA GLU A 60 -17.31 -4.77 -10.28
C GLU A 60 -16.34 -5.77 -9.63
N ARG A 61 -15.04 -5.69 -9.93
CA ARG A 61 -14.02 -6.62 -9.41
C ARG A 61 -13.19 -6.06 -8.27
N GLY A 62 -13.27 -4.76 -7.96
CA GLY A 62 -12.51 -4.12 -6.89
C GLY A 62 -11.03 -3.92 -7.23
N PHE A 63 -10.12 -3.95 -6.24
CA PHE A 63 -8.68 -3.76 -6.48
C PHE A 63 -7.81 -4.72 -5.68
N ARG A 64 -6.57 -4.91 -6.15
CA ARG A 64 -5.55 -5.72 -5.46
C ARG A 64 -4.23 -4.98 -5.32
N ILE A 65 -3.46 -5.36 -4.31
CA ILE A 65 -2.06 -5.00 -4.13
C ILE A 65 -1.27 -6.30 -4.12
N SER A 66 -0.13 -6.34 -4.82
CA SER A 66 0.76 -7.50 -4.87
C SER A 66 2.19 -7.09 -4.52
N LEU A 67 2.86 -7.91 -3.71
CA LEU A 67 4.27 -7.78 -3.37
C LEU A 67 5.00 -9.07 -3.75
N GLU A 68 5.85 -9.00 -4.77
CA GLU A 68 6.70 -10.12 -5.20
C GLU A 68 7.86 -10.29 -4.24
N ARG A 69 7.82 -11.35 -3.43
CA ARG A 69 8.83 -11.68 -2.43
C ARG A 69 9.01 -13.20 -2.33
N ARG A 70 10.27 -13.63 -2.29
CA ARG A 70 10.67 -15.04 -2.17
C ARG A 70 11.14 -15.37 -0.76
N GLY A 71 11.09 -16.66 -0.42
CA GLY A 71 11.61 -17.18 0.84
C GLY A 71 11.00 -16.53 2.08
N GLU A 72 11.84 -16.22 3.06
CA GLU A 72 11.44 -15.61 4.35
C GLU A 72 10.76 -14.23 4.20
N PHE A 73 11.13 -13.47 3.17
CA PHE A 73 10.55 -12.15 2.91
C PHE A 73 9.09 -12.20 2.48
N LYS A 74 8.58 -13.38 2.07
CA LYS A 74 7.15 -13.56 1.78
C LYS A 74 6.30 -13.45 3.04
N ALA A 75 6.77 -13.99 4.17
CA ALA A 75 6.07 -13.88 5.45
C ALA A 75 6.02 -12.43 5.92
N LEU A 76 7.13 -11.69 5.78
CA LEU A 76 7.19 -10.26 6.08
C LEU A 76 6.27 -9.43 5.18
N ALA A 77 6.18 -9.77 3.89
CA ALA A 77 5.23 -9.12 2.98
C ALA A 77 3.78 -9.37 3.39
N LYS A 78 3.44 -10.60 3.81
CA LYS A 78 2.11 -10.92 4.34
C LYS A 78 1.79 -10.09 5.58
N GLN A 79 2.69 -10.06 6.57
CA GLN A 79 2.52 -9.26 7.79
C GLN A 79 2.33 -7.78 7.49
N PHE A 80 3.12 -7.24 6.57
CA PHE A 80 2.97 -5.86 6.14
C PHE A 80 1.62 -5.60 5.48
N LEU A 81 1.15 -6.47 4.59
CA LEU A 81 -0.17 -6.33 3.98
C LEU A 81 -1.31 -6.49 4.98
N THR A 82 -1.15 -7.31 6.02
CA THR A 82 -2.08 -7.37 7.16
C THR A 82 -2.16 -6.03 7.87
N LYS A 83 -1.02 -5.41 8.22
CA LYS A 83 -1.00 -4.07 8.82
C LYS A 83 -1.62 -2.99 7.93
N ILE A 84 -1.42 -3.08 6.61
CA ILE A 84 -2.08 -2.18 5.66
C ILE A 84 -3.59 -2.41 5.66
N ASN A 85 -4.07 -3.66 5.71
CA ASN A 85 -5.49 -3.97 5.79
C ASN A 85 -6.13 -3.40 7.07
N GLU A 86 -5.50 -3.62 8.22
CA GLU A 86 -5.95 -3.07 9.51
C GLU A 86 -6.04 -1.53 9.46
N LEU A 87 -5.05 -0.86 8.84
CA LEU A 87 -5.07 0.59 8.66
C LEU A 87 -6.21 1.05 7.73
N VAL A 88 -6.50 0.29 6.66
CA VAL A 88 -7.63 0.57 5.76
C VAL A 88 -8.96 0.39 6.50
N GLU A 89 -9.11 -0.69 7.26
CA GLU A 89 -10.31 -0.97 8.04
C GLU A 89 -10.57 0.14 9.07
N ASP A 90 -9.56 0.56 9.82
CA ASP A 90 -9.69 1.64 10.81
C ASP A 90 -10.10 2.98 10.16
N VAL A 91 -9.55 3.29 8.99
CA VAL A 91 -9.79 4.59 8.32
C VAL A 91 -11.09 4.61 7.51
N THR A 92 -11.52 3.47 6.97
CA THR A 92 -12.58 3.39 5.95
C THR A 92 -13.73 2.44 6.31
N GLY A 93 -13.55 1.55 7.29
CA GLY A 93 -14.48 0.46 7.60
C GLY A 93 -14.57 -0.60 6.51
N ALA A 94 -13.57 -0.67 5.61
CA ALA A 94 -13.47 -1.66 4.55
C ALA A 94 -12.47 -2.74 4.93
N ASP A 95 -12.87 -4.01 4.77
CA ASP A 95 -12.01 -5.16 5.04
C ASP A 95 -11.61 -5.86 3.73
N GLY A 96 -10.33 -6.20 3.62
CA GLY A 96 -9.72 -6.86 2.49
C GLY A 96 -9.15 -8.23 2.86
N MET A 97 -9.01 -9.09 1.85
CA MET A 97 -8.45 -10.43 2.02
C MET A 97 -6.94 -10.42 1.75
N VAL A 98 -6.15 -10.69 2.78
CA VAL A 98 -4.71 -10.96 2.65
C VAL A 98 -4.47 -12.42 2.28
N TYR A 99 -3.66 -12.66 1.26
CA TYR A 99 -3.33 -14.01 0.80
C TYR A 99 -1.85 -14.11 0.40
N THR A 100 -1.40 -15.35 0.23
CA THR A 100 -0.07 -15.67 -0.34
C THR A 100 -0.26 -16.69 -1.43
N GLY A 101 0.41 -16.52 -2.57
CA GLY A 101 0.37 -17.46 -3.69
C GLY A 101 1.66 -17.40 -4.49
N GLY A 102 2.25 -18.55 -4.83
CA GLY A 102 3.56 -18.62 -5.48
C GLY A 102 4.62 -17.79 -4.75
N ASP A 103 5.23 -16.85 -5.49
CA ASP A 103 6.26 -15.90 -5.06
C ASP A 103 5.70 -14.52 -4.64
N GLN A 104 4.42 -14.42 -4.30
CA GLN A 104 3.81 -13.15 -3.89
C GLN A 104 2.95 -13.25 -2.63
N ALA A 105 2.89 -12.13 -1.91
CA ALA A 105 1.81 -11.83 -0.97
C ALA A 105 0.89 -10.78 -1.63
N GLY A 106 -0.41 -10.91 -1.40
CA GLY A 106 -1.40 -10.01 -1.96
C GLY A 106 -2.46 -9.59 -0.95
N LEU A 107 -3.06 -8.42 -1.21
CA LEU A 107 -4.21 -7.88 -0.49
C LEU A 107 -5.28 -7.54 -1.52
N TYR A 108 -6.47 -8.07 -1.35
CA TYR A 108 -7.57 -7.90 -2.31
C TYR A 108 -8.82 -7.35 -1.64
N PHE A 109 -9.37 -6.28 -2.22
CA PHE A 109 -10.65 -5.72 -1.85
C PHE A 109 -11.66 -6.02 -2.94
N ARG A 110 -12.70 -6.77 -2.59
CA ARG A 110 -13.88 -6.98 -3.45
C ARG A 110 -14.59 -5.66 -3.71
N PHE A 111 -15.38 -5.59 -4.77
CA PHE A 111 -16.02 -4.35 -5.23
C PHE A 111 -16.73 -3.51 -4.15
N ARG A 112 -17.55 -4.14 -3.32
CA ARG A 112 -18.27 -3.42 -2.24
C ARG A 112 -17.32 -2.74 -1.26
N GLU A 113 -16.23 -3.42 -0.89
CA GLU A 113 -15.25 -2.89 0.06
C GLU A 113 -14.36 -1.85 -0.64
N ALA A 114 -13.96 -2.11 -1.89
CA ALA A 114 -13.24 -1.16 -2.73
C ALA A 114 -13.99 0.17 -2.87
N LYS A 115 -15.32 0.13 -3.05
CA LYS A 115 -16.15 1.34 -3.12
C LYS A 115 -16.08 2.18 -1.84
N LYS A 116 -16.16 1.55 -0.66
CA LYS A 116 -15.97 2.25 0.63
C LYS A 116 -14.60 2.93 0.69
N VAL A 117 -13.55 2.23 0.23
CA VAL A 117 -12.19 2.79 0.17
C VAL A 117 -12.15 4.00 -0.76
N PHE A 118 -12.77 3.95 -1.95
CA PHE A 118 -12.76 5.06 -2.92
C PHE A 118 -13.54 6.29 -2.45
N GLU A 119 -14.64 6.08 -1.72
CA GLU A 119 -15.44 7.14 -1.12
C GLU A 119 -14.69 7.81 0.03
N ALA A 120 -13.99 7.01 0.86
CA ALA A 120 -13.27 7.49 2.04
C ALA A 120 -11.87 8.05 1.74
N ILE A 121 -11.26 7.57 0.66
CA ILE A 121 -9.91 7.87 0.21
C ILE A 121 -10.03 8.15 -1.29
N ASP A 122 -9.94 9.42 -1.66
CA ASP A 122 -10.10 9.90 -3.05
C ASP A 122 -9.08 9.25 -4.01
N LEU A 123 -9.45 8.08 -4.56
CA LEU A 123 -8.68 7.24 -5.47
C LEU A 123 -9.26 7.23 -6.89
N ARG A 124 -10.19 8.14 -7.22
CA ARG A 124 -10.89 8.20 -8.52
C ARG A 124 -9.94 8.30 -9.72
N TYR A 125 -8.85 9.07 -9.59
CA TYR A 125 -7.80 9.16 -10.62
C TYR A 125 -7.23 7.78 -11.00
N ASN A 126 -7.15 6.87 -10.04
CA ASN A 126 -6.60 5.55 -10.25
C ASN A 126 -7.60 4.58 -10.91
N GLU A 127 -8.90 4.77 -10.65
CA GLU A 127 -9.98 4.06 -11.34
C GLU A 127 -9.96 4.41 -12.83
N GLU A 128 -9.95 5.70 -13.16
CA GLU A 128 -9.86 6.21 -14.54
C GLU A 128 -8.58 5.72 -15.25
N LYS A 129 -7.44 5.73 -14.54
CA LYS A 129 -6.16 5.22 -15.10
C LYS A 129 -6.23 3.73 -15.43
N GLY A 130 -6.97 2.94 -14.65
CA GLY A 130 -7.21 1.52 -14.92
C GLY A 130 -7.96 1.30 -16.24
N GLU A 131 -8.90 2.18 -16.57
CA GLU A 131 -9.65 2.14 -17.83
C GLU A 131 -8.75 2.48 -19.04
N ILE A 132 -7.88 3.49 -18.90
CA ILE A 132 -7.02 3.99 -19.99
C ILE A 132 -5.92 3.00 -20.41
N VAL A 133 -5.31 2.26 -19.47
CA VAL A 133 -4.21 1.32 -19.79
C VAL A 133 -4.68 0.20 -20.71
N GLU A 134 -5.96 -0.16 -20.67
CA GLU A 134 -6.49 -1.25 -21.47
C GLU A 134 -7.19 -0.82 -22.79
N GLU A 135 -7.31 0.48 -23.11
CA GLU A 135 -7.69 0.95 -24.46
C GLU A 135 -6.54 0.87 -25.47
N LYS A 136 -5.30 0.69 -24.99
CA LYS A 136 -4.08 0.70 -25.82
C LYS A 136 -3.59 -0.68 -26.27
N PHE A 137 -4.39 -1.74 -26.10
CA PHE A 137 -4.02 -3.11 -26.49
C PHE A 137 -5.14 -3.79 -27.27
#